data_AF-W0TCQ1-F1
#
_entry.id   AF-W0TCQ1-F1
#
_cell.length_a   1.000
_cell.length_b   1.000
_cell.length_c   1.000
_cell.angle_alpha   90.00
_cell.angle_beta   90.00
_cell.angle_gamma   90.00
#
_symmetry.space_group_name_H-M   'P 1'
#
loop_
_entity.id
_entity.type
_entity.pdbx_description
1 polymer ?
#
loop_
_entity_poly.entity_id
_entity_poly.type
_entity_poly.pdbx_seq_one_letter_code
_entity_poly.pdbx_strand_id
1 'polypeptide(L)'
;MNSQVKDLIEDPSVINYKEWWLLSEDEEESILLAIFSFYDIGDVPSDYLNRMNSSQVNKLQLLSLISLCETSSEITYDDVKRKCNVTSDDSVENLLIRAEQFIDLKIDSVKRNITINKHKASRDIYCGEPNIPFHSPSRSKAHLLSMLKKWRDDISE
;
A
#
# COMPACT_ATOMS: atom_id res chain seq x y z
N MET A 1 -4.84 -17.00 13.59
CA MET A 1 -5.43 -16.42 12.36
C MET A 1 -6.70 -17.16 11.97
N ASN A 2 -7.83 -16.46 12.00
CA ASN A 2 -9.15 -16.93 11.58
C ASN A 2 -9.16 -17.32 10.09
N SER A 3 -9.90 -18.37 9.70
CA SER A 3 -9.97 -18.83 8.30
C SER A 3 -10.50 -17.74 7.37
N GLN A 4 -11.44 -16.93 7.82
CA GLN A 4 -12.00 -15.82 7.03
C GLN A 4 -10.94 -14.75 6.72
N VAL A 5 -10.09 -14.42 7.69
CA VAL A 5 -9.03 -13.41 7.51
C VAL A 5 -7.93 -13.93 6.59
N LYS A 6 -7.62 -15.23 6.68
CA LYS A 6 -6.71 -15.87 5.73
C LYS A 6 -7.24 -15.75 4.30
N ASP A 7 -8.50 -16.07 4.07
CA ASP A 7 -9.13 -15.99 2.74
C ASP A 7 -9.12 -14.54 2.21
N LEU A 8 -9.39 -13.54 3.07
CA LEU A 8 -9.33 -12.11 2.73
C LEU A 8 -7.92 -11.62 2.35
N ILE A 9 -6.89 -12.14 3.00
CA ILE A 9 -5.49 -11.79 2.71
C ILE A 9 -5.06 -12.40 1.38
N GLU A 10 -5.51 -13.63 1.10
CA GLU A 10 -5.19 -14.36 -0.13
C GLU A 10 -5.99 -13.85 -1.34
N ASP A 11 -7.15 -13.22 -1.14
CA ASP A 11 -7.93 -12.59 -2.20
C ASP A 11 -7.18 -11.41 -2.83
N PRO A 12 -6.80 -11.45 -4.13
CA PRO A 12 -6.07 -10.37 -4.78
C PRO A 12 -6.86 -9.06 -4.89
N SER A 13 -8.20 -9.11 -4.89
CA SER A 13 -9.09 -7.97 -5.11
C SER A 13 -9.32 -7.09 -3.86
N VAL A 14 -9.00 -7.60 -2.67
CA VAL A 14 -9.18 -6.87 -1.41
C VAL A 14 -7.95 -6.02 -1.11
N ILE A 15 -8.10 -4.71 -0.89
CA ILE A 15 -6.97 -3.83 -0.51
C ILE A 15 -7.26 -2.99 0.75
N ASN A 16 -8.42 -3.20 1.35
CA ASN A 16 -8.87 -2.55 2.56
C ASN A 16 -9.05 -3.62 3.63
N TYR A 17 -8.45 -3.39 4.80
CA TYR A 17 -8.35 -4.32 5.92
C TYR A 17 -8.76 -3.68 7.25
N LYS A 18 -8.95 -2.35 7.29
CA LYS A 18 -9.23 -1.59 8.51
C LYS A 18 -10.43 -2.07 9.29
N GLU A 19 -11.52 -2.45 8.62
CA GLU A 19 -12.73 -2.96 9.31
C GLU A 19 -12.41 -4.22 10.11
N TRP A 20 -11.73 -5.18 9.48
CA TRP A 20 -11.31 -6.41 10.14
C TRP A 20 -10.26 -6.17 11.22
N TRP A 21 -9.34 -5.23 10.99
CA TRP A 21 -8.35 -4.84 12.01
C TRP A 21 -9.02 -4.38 13.31
N LEU A 22 -10.07 -3.54 13.20
CA LEU A 22 -10.79 -3.02 14.37
C LEU A 22 -11.62 -4.09 15.10
N LEU A 23 -12.00 -5.16 14.40
CA LEU A 23 -12.78 -6.28 14.95
C LEU A 23 -11.89 -7.43 15.43
N SER A 24 -10.60 -7.41 15.15
CA SER A 24 -9.71 -8.52 15.46
C SER A 24 -9.39 -8.55 16.96
N GLU A 25 -9.62 -9.70 17.59
CA GLU A 25 -9.28 -9.97 18.99
C GLU A 25 -7.92 -10.67 19.13
N ASP A 26 -7.38 -11.21 18.04
CA ASP A 26 -6.09 -11.91 18.00
C ASP A 26 -4.97 -10.91 17.71
N GLU A 27 -3.95 -10.88 18.58
CA GLU A 27 -2.87 -9.89 18.49
C GLU A 27 -2.06 -10.01 17.20
N GLU A 28 -1.71 -11.24 16.79
CA GLU A 28 -0.93 -11.48 15.58
C GLU A 28 -1.72 -11.09 14.32
N GLU A 29 -2.99 -11.45 14.27
CA GLU A 29 -3.91 -11.07 13.20
C GLU A 29 -4.12 -9.56 13.14
N SER A 30 -4.33 -8.91 14.28
CA SER A 30 -4.48 -7.46 14.37
C SER A 30 -3.23 -6.74 13.84
N ILE A 31 -2.03 -7.20 14.22
CA ILE A 31 -0.77 -6.65 13.69
C ILE A 31 -0.72 -6.82 12.17
N LEU A 32 -1.03 -8.01 11.64
CA LEU A 32 -0.97 -8.28 10.20
C LEU A 32 -1.98 -7.42 9.41
N LEU A 33 -3.20 -7.28 9.92
CA LEU A 33 -4.24 -6.43 9.30
C LEU A 33 -3.86 -4.95 9.37
N ALA A 34 -3.24 -4.50 10.47
CA ALA A 34 -2.71 -3.13 10.56
C ALA A 34 -1.60 -2.88 9.52
N ILE A 35 -0.70 -3.85 9.32
CA ILE A 35 0.35 -3.80 8.28
C ILE A 35 -0.28 -3.59 6.90
N PHE A 36 -1.24 -4.42 6.51
CA PHE A 36 -1.88 -4.31 5.20
C PHE A 36 -2.75 -3.06 5.06
N SER A 37 -3.35 -2.57 6.15
CA SER A 37 -4.15 -1.35 6.12
C SER A 37 -3.29 -0.11 5.84
N PHE A 38 -2.15 0.04 6.55
CA PHE A 38 -1.54 1.37 6.70
C PHE A 38 -0.06 1.48 6.32
N TYR A 39 0.68 0.37 6.24
CA TYR A 39 2.14 0.39 6.07
C TYR A 39 2.56 -0.02 4.66
N ASP A 40 3.70 0.49 4.23
CA ASP A 40 4.40 0.00 3.04
C ASP A 40 5.47 -1.01 3.45
N ILE A 41 5.96 -1.82 2.51
CA ILE A 41 6.93 -2.88 2.78
C ILE A 41 8.22 -2.36 3.45
N GLY A 42 8.62 -1.13 3.14
CA GLY A 42 9.78 -0.49 3.74
C GLY A 42 9.59 -0.02 5.19
N ASP A 43 8.35 0.08 5.66
CA ASP A 43 8.03 0.48 7.04
C ASP A 43 8.01 -0.72 8.00
N VAL A 44 7.89 -1.94 7.47
CA VAL A 44 7.71 -3.15 8.26
C VAL A 44 9.07 -3.70 8.71
N PRO A 45 9.29 -3.95 10.01
CA PRO A 45 10.53 -4.54 10.50
C PRO A 45 10.79 -5.93 9.91
N SER A 46 12.06 -6.25 9.66
CA SER A 46 12.46 -7.50 8.99
C SER A 46 11.98 -8.77 9.71
N ASP A 47 11.88 -8.74 11.05
CA ASP A 47 11.39 -9.88 11.83
C ASP A 47 9.94 -10.25 11.50
N TYR A 48 9.10 -9.27 11.14
CA TYR A 48 7.73 -9.52 10.70
C TYR A 48 7.71 -9.99 9.25
N LEU A 49 8.49 -9.35 8.37
CA LEU A 49 8.60 -9.78 6.96
C LEU A 49 9.07 -11.23 6.82
N ASN A 50 10.01 -11.67 7.65
CA ASN A 50 10.53 -13.04 7.64
C ASN A 50 9.51 -14.10 8.09
N ARG A 51 8.46 -13.69 8.82
CA ARG A 51 7.35 -14.57 9.24
C ARG A 51 6.23 -14.63 8.20
N MET A 52 6.21 -13.68 7.26
CA MET A 52 5.22 -13.66 6.18
C MET A 52 5.55 -14.70 5.12
N ASN A 53 4.53 -15.35 4.60
CA ASN A 53 4.67 -16.20 3.42
C ASN A 53 4.77 -15.35 2.14
N SER A 54 5.15 -15.98 1.02
CA SER A 54 5.34 -15.27 -0.25
C SER A 54 4.08 -14.55 -0.74
N SER A 55 2.88 -15.08 -0.47
CA SER A 55 1.62 -14.43 -0.87
C SER A 55 1.41 -13.12 -0.11
N GLN A 56 1.64 -13.14 1.22
CA GLN A 56 1.54 -11.98 2.09
C GLN A 56 2.56 -10.89 1.72
N VAL A 57 3.81 -11.28 1.42
CA VAL A 57 4.83 -10.34 0.93
C VAL A 57 4.41 -9.74 -0.41
N ASN A 58 4.01 -10.57 -1.37
CA ASN A 58 3.54 -10.12 -2.68
C ASN A 58 2.31 -9.20 -2.60
N LYS A 59 1.48 -9.37 -1.57
CA LYS A 59 0.35 -8.50 -1.27
C LYS A 59 0.82 -7.15 -0.73
N LEU A 60 1.72 -7.14 0.24
CA LEU A 60 2.30 -5.91 0.80
C LEU A 60 3.05 -5.09 -0.25
N GLN A 61 3.74 -5.75 -1.19
CA GLN A 61 4.40 -5.08 -2.32
C GLN A 61 3.39 -4.38 -3.24
N LEU A 62 2.27 -5.05 -3.56
CA LEU A 62 1.18 -4.44 -4.34
C LEU A 62 0.58 -3.23 -3.61
N LEU A 63 0.33 -3.37 -2.30
CA LEU A 63 -0.18 -2.28 -1.48
C LEU A 63 0.80 -1.09 -1.41
N SER A 64 2.11 -1.37 -1.37
CA SER A 64 3.17 -0.36 -1.42
C SER A 64 3.22 0.38 -2.77
N LEU A 65 3.00 -0.36 -3.87
CA LEU A 65 2.88 0.23 -5.21
C LEU A 65 1.67 1.16 -5.30
N ILE A 66 0.52 0.75 -4.79
CA ILE A 66 -0.69 1.60 -4.75
C ILE A 66 -0.40 2.89 -3.99
N SER A 67 0.30 2.82 -2.85
CA SER A 67 0.74 4.03 -2.12
C SER A 67 1.65 4.92 -2.93
N LEU A 68 2.58 4.34 -3.70
CA LEU A 68 3.48 5.12 -4.56
C LEU A 68 2.69 5.93 -5.59
N CYS A 69 1.77 5.26 -6.28
CA CYS A 69 0.96 5.87 -7.34
C CYS A 69 0.07 7.00 -6.83
N GLU A 70 -0.36 6.98 -5.56
CA GLU A 70 -1.17 8.06 -4.97
C GLU A 70 -0.39 9.36 -4.76
N THR A 71 0.95 9.31 -4.76
CA THR A 71 1.81 10.46 -4.48
C THR A 71 2.37 11.15 -5.72
N SER A 72 2.32 10.49 -6.88
CA SER A 72 2.88 11.02 -8.13
C SER A 72 2.08 10.54 -9.36
N SER A 73 1.86 11.43 -10.32
CA SER A 73 1.25 11.11 -11.61
C SER A 73 2.19 10.37 -12.57
N GLU A 74 3.49 10.42 -12.32
CA GLU A 74 4.52 9.69 -13.07
C GLU A 74 5.50 9.03 -12.11
N ILE A 75 5.83 7.76 -12.37
CA ILE A 75 6.77 6.98 -11.57
C ILE A 75 7.66 6.15 -12.48
N THR A 76 8.92 5.95 -12.08
CA THR A 76 9.86 5.13 -12.85
C THR A 76 9.92 3.70 -12.33
N TYR A 77 10.51 2.79 -13.11
CA TYR A 77 10.74 1.41 -12.66
C TYR A 77 11.63 1.39 -11.42
N ASP A 78 12.58 2.31 -11.32
CA ASP A 78 13.49 2.37 -10.18
C ASP A 78 12.80 2.86 -8.91
N ASP A 79 11.77 3.71 -9.04
CA ASP A 79 10.91 4.08 -7.91
C ASP A 79 10.08 2.89 -7.43
N VAL A 80 9.52 2.10 -8.36
CA VAL A 80 8.80 0.85 -8.01
C VAL A 80 9.73 -0.15 -7.33
N LYS A 81 10.93 -0.37 -7.88
CA LYS A 81 11.94 -1.26 -7.28
C LYS A 81 12.27 -0.87 -5.84
N ARG A 82 12.53 0.42 -5.62
CA ARG A 82 12.88 0.96 -4.31
C ARG A 82 11.70 0.86 -3.33
N LYS A 83 10.51 1.28 -3.76
CA LYS A 83 9.34 1.36 -2.88
C LYS A 83 8.74 -0.01 -2.56
N CYS A 84 8.76 -0.93 -3.51
CA CYS A 84 8.16 -2.27 -3.38
C CYS A 84 9.20 -3.34 -3.06
N ASN A 85 10.47 -2.97 -2.85
CA ASN A 85 11.58 -3.90 -2.57
C ASN A 85 11.64 -5.05 -3.58
N VAL A 86 11.61 -4.73 -4.87
CA VAL A 86 11.78 -5.69 -5.99
C VAL A 86 13.03 -5.35 -6.79
N THR A 87 13.63 -6.35 -7.42
CA THR A 87 14.97 -6.22 -8.03
C THR A 87 14.96 -6.27 -9.55
N SER A 88 14.07 -7.07 -10.15
CA SER A 88 13.98 -7.24 -11.60
C SER A 88 12.88 -6.38 -12.23
N ASP A 89 13.03 -6.08 -13.52
CA ASP A 89 11.99 -5.38 -14.28
C ASP A 89 10.76 -6.27 -14.48
N ASP A 90 10.95 -7.58 -14.65
CA ASP A 90 9.83 -8.53 -14.74
C ASP A 90 8.96 -8.50 -13.48
N SER A 91 9.55 -8.36 -12.29
CA SER A 91 8.78 -8.20 -11.05
C SER A 91 8.03 -6.87 -10.99
N VAL A 92 8.60 -5.80 -11.54
CA VAL A 92 7.94 -4.49 -11.65
C VAL A 92 6.72 -4.60 -12.56
N GLU A 93 6.87 -5.15 -13.76
CA GLU A 93 5.79 -5.34 -14.73
C GLU A 93 4.65 -6.20 -14.15
N ASN A 94 5.00 -7.32 -13.51
CA ASN A 94 4.01 -8.18 -12.87
C ASN A 94 3.25 -7.47 -11.74
N LEU A 95 3.90 -6.60 -10.97
CA LEU A 95 3.23 -5.77 -9.96
C LEU A 95 2.31 -4.73 -10.60
N LEU A 96 2.75 -4.07 -11.68
CA LEU A 96 1.95 -3.08 -12.41
C LEU A 96 0.70 -3.72 -13.01
N ILE A 97 0.81 -4.89 -13.64
CA ILE A 97 -0.34 -5.65 -14.16
C ILE A 97 -1.36 -5.95 -13.05
N ARG A 98 -0.89 -6.36 -11.86
CA ARG A 98 -1.78 -6.60 -10.71
C ARG A 98 -2.43 -5.31 -10.22
N ALA A 99 -1.71 -4.19 -10.27
CA ALA A 99 -2.22 -2.88 -9.86
C ALA A 99 -3.30 -2.32 -10.79
N GLU A 100 -3.40 -2.79 -12.05
CA GLU A 100 -4.42 -2.32 -13.01
C GLU A 100 -5.87 -2.51 -12.52
N GLN A 101 -6.08 -3.46 -11.61
CA GLN A 101 -7.36 -3.68 -10.93
C GLN A 101 -7.80 -2.46 -10.11
N PHE A 102 -6.85 -1.69 -9.59
CA PHE A 102 -7.08 -0.59 -8.67
C PHE A 102 -6.72 0.78 -9.26
N ILE A 103 -5.91 0.81 -10.31
CA ILE A 103 -5.36 2.03 -10.90
C ILE A 103 -5.28 1.87 -12.42
N ASP A 104 -5.84 2.81 -13.17
CA ASP A 104 -5.56 2.91 -14.61
C ASP A 104 -4.19 3.54 -14.81
N LEU A 105 -3.28 2.79 -15.43
CA LEU A 105 -1.90 3.21 -15.69
C LEU A 105 -1.51 2.98 -17.14
N LYS A 106 -0.44 3.65 -17.59
CA LYS A 106 0.17 3.43 -18.89
C LYS A 106 1.66 3.19 -18.69
N ILE A 107 2.15 2.09 -19.27
CA ILE A 107 3.55 1.67 -19.16
C ILE A 107 4.28 2.03 -20.46
N ASP A 108 5.39 2.76 -20.36
CA ASP A 108 6.38 2.91 -21.42
C ASP A 108 7.61 2.08 -21.03
N SER A 109 7.60 0.79 -21.40
CA SER A 109 8.67 -0.15 -21.02
C SER A 109 10.03 0.19 -21.63
N VAL A 110 10.06 0.94 -22.74
CA VAL A 110 11.32 1.37 -23.37
C VAL A 110 11.96 2.49 -22.56
N LYS A 111 11.16 3.49 -22.14
CA LYS A 111 11.63 4.58 -21.29
C LYS A 111 11.66 4.26 -19.80
N ARG A 112 11.09 3.11 -19.41
CA ARG A 112 10.95 2.68 -18.02
C ARG A 112 10.15 3.68 -17.17
N ASN A 113 9.11 4.25 -17.77
CA ASN A 113 8.24 5.22 -17.13
C ASN A 113 6.80 4.71 -17.07
N ILE A 114 6.10 5.05 -16.01
CA ILE A 114 4.70 4.70 -15.80
C ILE A 114 3.93 6.00 -15.55
N THR A 115 2.88 6.22 -16.32
CA THR A 115 1.94 7.32 -16.11
C THR A 115 0.69 6.81 -15.40
N ILE A 116 0.30 7.46 -14.31
CA ILE A 116 -0.89 7.15 -13.53
C ILE A 116 -2.04 8.02 -14.04
N ASN A 117 -3.06 7.39 -14.63
CA ASN A 117 -4.17 8.10 -15.25
C ASN A 117 -5.33 8.31 -14.27
N LYS A 118 -5.69 7.27 -13.52
CA LYS A 118 -6.85 7.30 -12.62
C LYS A 118 -6.73 6.26 -11.50
N HIS A 119 -7.10 6.65 -10.28
CA HIS A 119 -7.30 5.72 -9.18
C HIS A 119 -8.76 5.22 -9.16
N LYS A 120 -8.94 3.90 -9.14
CA LYS A 120 -10.26 3.23 -9.00
C LYS A 120 -10.56 2.91 -7.54
N ALA A 121 -9.52 2.63 -6.76
CA ALA A 121 -9.60 2.31 -5.35
C ALA A 121 -8.38 2.90 -4.61
N SER A 122 -8.50 3.01 -3.29
CA SER A 122 -7.45 3.51 -2.39
C SER A 122 -7.36 2.63 -1.15
N ARG A 123 -6.17 2.51 -0.55
CA ARG A 123 -6.02 1.79 0.73
C ARG A 123 -6.58 2.61 1.90
N ASP A 124 -6.63 1.97 3.06
CA ASP A 124 -7.19 2.53 4.28
C ASP A 124 -6.41 3.72 4.82
N ILE A 125 -7.14 4.67 5.40
CA ILE A 125 -6.56 5.84 6.05
C ILE A 125 -6.61 5.63 7.56
N TYR A 126 -5.47 5.81 8.22
CA TYR A 126 -5.41 5.81 9.68
C TYR A 126 -6.05 7.09 10.25
N CYS A 127 -7.00 6.96 11.18
CA CYS A 127 -7.75 8.10 11.73
C CYS A 127 -7.46 8.37 13.21
N GLY A 128 -6.44 7.74 13.79
CA GLY A 128 -6.07 7.93 15.20
C GLY A 128 -6.58 6.83 16.14
N GLU A 129 -7.01 5.70 15.58
CA GLU A 129 -7.42 4.54 16.37
C GLU A 129 -6.24 3.97 17.20
N PRO A 130 -6.49 3.44 18.41
CA PRO A 130 -5.42 2.87 19.23
C PRO A 130 -4.83 1.57 18.64
N ASN A 131 -3.71 1.10 19.20
CA ASN A 131 -3.08 -0.19 18.88
C ASN A 131 -2.40 -0.29 17.51
N ILE A 132 -1.75 0.80 17.08
CA ILE A 132 -0.84 0.78 15.94
C ILE A 132 0.46 0.04 16.33
N PRO A 133 0.93 -0.94 15.54
CA PRO A 133 1.99 -1.85 15.96
C PRO A 133 3.40 -1.25 15.96
N PHE A 134 3.66 -0.24 15.11
CA PHE A 134 5.01 0.29 14.91
C PHE A 134 5.06 1.80 15.24
N HIS A 135 5.32 2.62 14.23
CA HIS A 135 5.19 4.07 14.28
C HIS A 135 3.84 4.49 13.70
N SER A 136 3.44 5.74 13.95
CA SER A 136 2.26 6.32 13.29
C SER A 136 2.39 6.21 11.76
N PRO A 137 1.39 5.66 11.06
CA PRO A 137 1.43 5.55 9.61
C PRO A 137 1.47 6.91 8.94
N SER A 138 2.24 7.01 7.85
CA SER A 138 2.27 8.19 6.99
C SER A 138 0.88 8.48 6.39
N ARG A 139 0.20 7.42 5.94
CA ARG A 139 -1.18 7.44 5.43
C ARG A 139 -2.20 7.64 6.55
N SER A 140 -2.30 8.87 7.02
CA SER A 140 -3.20 9.26 8.11
C SER A 140 -4.08 10.45 7.75
N LYS A 141 -5.21 10.57 8.46
CA LYS A 141 -6.11 11.73 8.39
C LYS A 141 -5.36 13.02 8.64
N ALA A 142 -4.44 13.03 9.60
CA ALA A 142 -3.62 14.20 9.91
C ALA A 142 -2.76 14.62 8.71
N HIS A 143 -2.12 13.65 8.05
CA HIS A 143 -1.32 13.90 6.86
C HIS A 143 -2.17 14.43 5.70
N LEU A 144 -3.31 13.80 5.40
CA LEU A 144 -4.21 14.26 4.33
C LEU A 144 -4.73 15.68 4.58
N LEU A 145 -5.11 15.99 5.83
CA LEU A 145 -5.52 17.36 6.18
C LEU A 145 -4.39 18.36 5.98
N SER A 146 -3.14 17.99 6.26
CA SER A 146 -1.98 18.86 6.02
C SER A 146 -1.76 19.11 4.53
N MET A 147 -1.90 18.07 3.69
CA MET A 147 -1.78 18.19 2.23
C MET A 147 -2.88 19.06 1.63
N LEU A 148 -4.14 18.89 2.08
CA LEU A 148 -5.27 19.69 1.62
C LEU A 148 -5.14 21.16 2.01
N LYS A 149 -4.65 21.45 3.22
CA LYS A 149 -4.36 22.82 3.65
C LYS A 149 -3.28 23.44 2.79
N LYS A 150 -2.16 22.73 2.58
CA LYS A 150 -1.08 23.20 1.71
C LYS A 150 -1.59 23.49 0.31
N TRP A 151 -2.33 22.56 -0.30
CA TRP A 151 -2.90 22.75 -1.64
C TRP A 151 -3.81 23.97 -1.71
N ARG A 152 -4.69 24.17 -0.72
CA ARG A 152 -5.55 25.36 -0.64
C ARG A 152 -4.73 26.65 -0.56
N ASP A 153 -3.66 26.64 0.22
CA ASP A 153 -2.81 27.80 0.40
C ASP A 153 -2.05 28.10 -0.92
N ASP A 154 -1.52 27.07 -1.60
CA ASP A 154 -0.83 27.17 -2.90
C ASP A 154 -1.72 27.72 -4.04
N ILE A 155 -3.06 27.54 -3.98
CA ILE A 155 -4.01 28.08 -4.99
C ILE A 155 -4.57 29.46 -4.61
N SER A 156 -4.35 29.92 -3.38
CA SER A 156 -4.86 31.20 -2.88
C SER A 156 -3.82 32.33 -3.00
N GLU A 157 -2.59 32.00 -3.37
CA GLU A 157 -1.50 32.92 -3.77
C GLU A 157 -1.51 33.17 -5.28
#